data_AF-A0A6V7NXX2-F1
#
_entry.id   AF-A0A6V7NXX2-F1
#
_cell.length_a   1.000
_cell.length_b   1.000
_cell.length_c   1.000
_cell.angle_alpha   90.00
_cell.angle_beta   90.00
_cell.angle_gamma   90.00
#
_symmetry.space_group_name_H-M   'P 1'
#
loop_
_entity.id
_entity.type
_entity.pdbx_description
1 polymer ?
#
loop_
_entity_poly.entity_id
_entity_poly.type
_entity_poly.pdbx_seq_one_letter_code
_entity_poly.pdbx_strand_id
1 'polypeptide(L)'
;MLLGLNTTARRVSPPNLSGVGGIFNAEVLKAMRESDCPRPAIFPMSNPTTNAECTPEDVFKYVGENAIFASGSPFNDVPLGDGKIGYVNQANNMYLFPGIGLGALFSGARHISDGMLQAAAECLASYMTDDQIQKGILFPSIASACCIR
;
A
#
# COMPACT_ATOMS: atom_id res chain seq x y z
N MET A 1 5.42 -9.28 -24.21
CA MET A 1 4.19 -8.56 -23.82
C MET A 1 4.61 -7.33 -23.01
N LEU A 2 5.19 -6.32 -23.68
CA LEU A 2 5.87 -5.16 -23.08
C LEU A 2 5.22 -3.81 -23.50
N LEU A 3 4.00 -3.87 -24.02
CA LEU A 3 3.23 -2.72 -24.46
C LEU A 3 2.00 -2.61 -23.55
N GLY A 4 2.05 -1.78 -22.51
CA GLY A 4 0.89 -1.56 -21.63
C GLY A 4 1.12 -0.77 -20.33
N LEU A 5 2.37 -0.55 -19.90
CA LEU A 5 2.63 0.17 -18.64
C LEU A 5 2.31 1.68 -18.71
N ASN A 6 2.59 2.34 -19.84
CA ASN A 6 2.41 3.80 -19.97
C ASN A 6 0.95 4.28 -20.07
N THR A 7 0.01 3.40 -20.45
CA THR A 7 -1.41 3.75 -20.56
C THR A 7 -2.22 3.42 -19.30
N THR A 8 -1.77 2.43 -18.50
CA THR A 8 -2.50 1.95 -17.31
C THR A 8 -2.16 2.75 -16.04
N ALA A 9 -1.01 3.44 -16.01
CA ALA A 9 -0.54 4.21 -14.85
C ALA A 9 -1.40 5.46 -14.51
N ARG A 10 -2.40 5.81 -15.32
CA ARG A 10 -3.14 7.08 -15.18
C ARG A 10 -4.20 7.13 -14.08
N ARG A 11 -4.55 6.01 -13.43
CA ARG A 11 -5.59 6.03 -12.37
C ARG A 11 -5.28 5.23 -11.12
N VAL A 12 -4.66 4.06 -11.24
CA VAL A 12 -4.18 3.24 -10.13
C VAL A 12 -3.04 2.41 -10.73
N SER A 13 -1.84 2.44 -10.15
CA SER A 13 -0.80 1.48 -10.56
C SER A 13 -1.31 0.09 -10.18
N PRO A 14 -1.54 -0.84 -11.12
CA PRO A 14 -1.88 -2.21 -10.75
C PRO A 14 -0.75 -2.74 -9.84
N PRO A 15 -1.07 -3.45 -8.75
CA PRO A 15 -0.03 -4.07 -7.92
C PRO A 15 0.70 -5.12 -8.78
N ASN A 16 1.83 -4.72 -9.36
CA ASN A 16 2.70 -5.62 -10.11
C ASN A 16 3.40 -6.52 -9.10
N LEU A 17 2.82 -7.69 -8.84
CA LEU A 17 3.41 -8.77 -8.03
C LEU A 17 4.59 -9.46 -8.74
N SER A 18 5.39 -8.74 -9.53
CA SER A 18 6.43 -9.34 -10.37
C SER A 18 7.63 -9.88 -9.58
N GLY A 19 7.80 -9.49 -8.31
CA GLY A 19 8.94 -9.92 -7.49
C GLY A 19 10.29 -9.35 -7.95
N VAL A 20 10.27 -8.34 -8.83
CA VAL A 20 11.46 -7.71 -9.43
C VAL A 20 11.54 -6.27 -8.91
N GLY A 21 12.59 -5.98 -8.17
CA GLY A 21 12.83 -4.64 -7.61
C GLY A 21 13.19 -3.60 -8.67
N GLY A 22 12.95 -2.33 -8.34
CA GLY A 22 13.35 -1.18 -9.15
C GLY A 22 12.55 -0.94 -10.44
N ILE A 23 11.42 -1.64 -10.63
CA ILE A 23 10.54 -1.42 -11.80
C ILE A 23 9.91 -0.02 -11.79
N PHE A 24 9.62 0.53 -10.61
CA PHE A 24 9.13 1.91 -10.47
C PHE A 24 10.31 2.88 -10.40
N ASN A 25 11.05 2.95 -11.51
CA ASN A 25 12.19 3.84 -11.65
C ASN A 25 11.76 5.33 -11.73
N ALA A 26 12.74 6.23 -11.74
CA ALA A 26 12.48 7.67 -11.75
C ALA A 26 11.65 8.15 -12.95
N GLU A 27 11.74 7.51 -14.12
CA GLU A 27 10.94 7.87 -15.29
C GLU A 27 9.47 7.51 -15.07
N VAL A 28 9.19 6.32 -14.55
CA VAL A 28 7.84 5.88 -14.20
C VAL A 28 7.24 6.78 -13.12
N LEU A 29 8.00 7.11 -12.08
CA LEU A 29 7.52 7.96 -10.98
C LEU A 29 7.26 9.40 -11.45
N LYS A 30 8.10 9.95 -12.33
CA LYS A 30 7.83 11.26 -12.95
C LYS A 30 6.58 11.22 -13.85
N ALA A 31 6.39 10.17 -14.62
CA ALA A 31 5.17 9.99 -15.42
C ALA A 31 3.91 9.90 -14.54
N MET A 32 4.01 9.30 -13.35
CA MET A 32 2.92 9.30 -12.36
C MET A 32 2.63 10.70 -11.82
N ARG A 33 3.64 11.54 -11.62
CA ARG A 33 3.46 12.96 -11.24
C ARG A 33 2.74 13.77 -12.31
N GLU A 34 2.99 13.47 -13.57
CA GLU A 34 2.37 14.14 -14.72
C GLU A 34 0.91 13.67 -14.96
N SER A 35 0.42 12.72 -14.18
CA SER A 35 -0.98 12.30 -14.25
C SER A 35 -1.93 13.35 -13.66
N ASP A 36 -3.18 13.36 -14.12
CA ASP A 36 -4.24 14.24 -13.57
C ASP A 36 -4.72 13.81 -12.17
N CYS A 37 -4.00 12.90 -11.50
CA CYS A 37 -4.34 12.41 -10.18
C CYS A 37 -3.74 13.34 -9.11
N PRO A 38 -4.56 14.02 -8.29
CA PRO A 38 -4.05 14.96 -7.27
C PRO A 38 -3.30 14.26 -6.13
N ARG A 39 -3.55 12.96 -5.92
CA ARG A 39 -2.91 12.13 -4.89
C ARG A 39 -2.58 10.73 -5.44
N PRO A 40 -1.50 10.59 -6.23
CA PRO A 40 -1.12 9.30 -6.79
C PRO A 40 -0.81 8.29 -5.67
N ALA A 41 -1.36 7.08 -5.78
CA ALA A 41 -1.09 5.99 -4.85
C ALA A 41 -0.10 4.99 -5.48
N ILE A 42 1.01 4.71 -4.79
CA ILE A 42 2.09 3.84 -5.25
C ILE A 42 2.28 2.72 -4.22
N PHE A 43 2.06 1.48 -4.66
CA PHE A 43 2.12 0.29 -3.82
C PHE A 43 3.19 -0.71 -4.26
N PRO A 44 4.46 -0.56 -3.81
CA PRO A 44 5.47 -1.57 -4.02
C PRO A 44 5.23 -2.76 -3.08
N MET A 45 4.67 -3.86 -3.61
CA MET A 45 4.21 -5.00 -2.82
C MET A 45 5.22 -6.16 -2.76
N SER A 46 6.29 -6.10 -3.56
CA SER A 46 7.30 -7.16 -3.57
C SER A 46 8.11 -7.19 -2.27
N ASN A 47 8.43 -8.41 -1.84
CA ASN A 47 9.23 -8.70 -0.64
C ASN A 47 10.44 -9.57 -1.00
N PRO A 48 11.56 -9.50 -0.25
CA PRO A 48 11.87 -8.56 0.84
C PRO A 48 12.20 -7.15 0.31
N THR A 49 12.59 -6.21 1.17
CA THR A 49 12.84 -4.79 0.85
C THR A 49 13.74 -4.58 -0.38
N THR A 50 14.71 -5.46 -0.62
CA THR A 50 15.61 -5.40 -1.81
C THR A 50 14.89 -5.62 -3.13
N ASN A 51 13.71 -6.23 -3.09
CA ASN A 51 12.86 -6.50 -4.25
C ASN A 51 11.72 -5.51 -4.38
N ALA A 52 11.63 -4.51 -3.51
CA ALA A 52 10.62 -3.47 -3.62
C ALA A 52 10.78 -2.71 -4.95
N GLU A 53 9.66 -2.41 -5.59
CA GLU A 53 9.62 -1.79 -6.92
C GLU A 53 10.18 -0.35 -6.90
N CYS A 54 10.09 0.33 -5.76
CA CYS A 54 10.69 1.63 -5.44
C CYS A 54 10.82 1.80 -3.93
N THR A 55 11.62 2.77 -3.50
CA THR A 55 11.67 3.22 -2.11
C THR A 55 10.70 4.39 -1.88
N PRO A 56 10.22 4.60 -0.64
CA PRO A 56 9.39 5.77 -0.34
C PRO A 56 10.12 7.09 -0.61
N GLU A 57 11.44 7.15 -0.40
CA GLU A 57 12.25 8.34 -0.68
C GLU A 57 12.17 8.72 -2.17
N ASP A 58 12.26 7.74 -3.07
CA ASP A 58 12.12 7.99 -4.51
C ASP A 58 10.71 8.45 -4.86
N VAL A 59 9.68 7.85 -4.26
CA VAL A 59 8.28 8.25 -4.49
C VAL A 59 8.05 9.70 -4.08
N PHE A 60 8.41 10.08 -2.86
CA PHE A 60 8.19 11.47 -2.41
C PHE A 60 9.07 12.47 -3.15
N LYS A 61 10.26 12.07 -3.61
CA LYS A 61 11.16 12.90 -4.42
C LYS A 61 10.63 13.14 -5.83
N TYR A 62 10.18 12.10 -6.52
CA TYR A 62 9.82 12.18 -7.94
C TYR A 62 8.33 12.46 -8.16
N VAL A 63 7.45 11.89 -7.34
CA VAL A 63 6.00 12.05 -7.42
C VAL A 63 5.54 13.31 -6.66
N GLY A 64 6.07 13.53 -5.46
CA GLY A 64 5.82 14.70 -4.63
C GLY A 64 5.15 14.40 -3.29
N GLU A 65 4.97 15.44 -2.48
CA GLU A 65 4.50 15.32 -1.09
C GLU A 65 3.07 14.78 -0.94
N ASN A 66 2.23 14.91 -1.97
CA ASN A 66 0.84 14.45 -1.95
C ASN A 66 0.68 12.97 -2.34
N ALA A 67 1.78 12.28 -2.66
CA ALA A 67 1.75 10.87 -2.99
C ALA A 67 1.37 10.01 -1.78
N ILE A 68 0.64 8.92 -2.03
CA ILE A 68 0.31 7.92 -1.02
C ILE A 68 1.22 6.71 -1.25
N PHE A 69 1.94 6.29 -0.21
CA PHE A 69 2.86 5.17 -0.27
C PHE A 69 2.42 4.04 0.66
N ALA A 70 2.33 2.81 0.16
CA ALA A 70 2.15 1.62 0.99
C ALA A 70 2.96 0.44 0.45
N SER A 71 3.73 -0.22 1.31
CA SER A 71 4.65 -1.29 0.91
C SER A 71 4.36 -2.58 1.64
N GLY A 72 4.64 -3.74 1.02
CA GLY A 72 4.64 -5.02 1.72
C GLY A 72 5.78 -5.14 2.74
N SER A 73 6.94 -4.58 2.37
CA SER A 73 8.16 -4.55 3.18
C SER A 73 8.21 -3.32 4.09
N PRO A 74 8.83 -3.41 5.28
CA PRO A 74 8.92 -2.29 6.21
C PRO A 74 9.90 -1.23 5.70
N PHE A 75 9.49 0.04 5.84
CA PHE A 75 10.30 1.24 5.60
C PHE A 75 9.98 2.27 6.69
N ASN A 76 10.86 3.26 6.86
CA ASN A 76 10.62 4.38 7.76
C ASN A 76 9.84 5.49 7.05
N ASP A 77 9.11 6.29 7.82
CA ASP A 77 8.52 7.55 7.33
C ASP A 77 9.60 8.49 6.78
N VAL A 78 9.24 9.24 5.74
CA VAL A 78 10.19 10.11 5.02
C VAL A 78 9.99 11.57 5.45
N PRO A 79 10.98 12.24 6.04
CA PRO A 79 10.90 13.67 6.32
C PRO A 79 10.96 14.46 5.00
N LEU A 80 9.94 15.28 4.73
CA LEU A 80 9.82 16.04 3.46
C LEU A 80 10.39 17.46 3.54
N GLY A 81 10.77 17.91 4.73
CA GLY A 81 11.13 19.31 5.02
C GLY A 81 9.98 20.08 5.66
N ASP A 82 10.27 21.24 6.24
CA ASP A 82 9.28 22.14 6.88
C ASP A 82 8.37 21.47 7.93
N GLY A 83 8.88 20.43 8.60
CA GLY A 83 8.13 19.64 9.58
C GLY A 83 7.10 18.68 8.98
N LYS A 84 6.99 18.58 7.65
CA LYS A 84 6.12 17.63 6.96
C LYS A 84 6.72 16.23 6.92
N ILE A 85 5.86 15.23 7.02
CA ILE A 85 6.22 13.81 7.01
C ILE A 85 5.42 13.12 5.91
N GLY A 86 6.12 12.40 5.04
CA GLY A 86 5.55 11.44 4.11
C GLY A 86 5.37 10.11 4.82
N TYR A 87 4.14 9.79 5.22
CA TYR A 87 3.83 8.57 5.95
C TYR A 87 3.96 7.34 5.07
N VAL A 88 4.65 6.32 5.59
CA VAL A 88 4.87 5.05 4.92
C VAL A 88 3.98 4.00 5.56
N ASN A 89 3.05 3.48 4.76
CA ASN A 89 2.15 2.44 5.22
C ASN A 89 2.71 1.06 4.96
N GLN A 90 2.43 0.10 5.84
CA GLN A 90 2.75 -1.29 5.59
C GLN A 90 1.50 -2.05 5.17
N ALA A 91 1.36 -2.34 3.88
CA ALA A 91 0.27 -3.15 3.34
C ALA A 91 0.63 -4.64 3.44
N ASN A 92 0.45 -5.22 4.62
CA ASN A 92 0.84 -6.60 4.89
C ASN A 92 -0.35 -7.51 5.22
N ASN A 93 -0.32 -8.76 4.75
CA ASN A 93 -1.36 -9.75 5.04
C ASN A 93 -1.49 -10.10 6.53
N MET A 94 -0.52 -9.71 7.37
CA MET A 94 -0.57 -9.80 8.83
C MET A 94 -1.85 -9.18 9.43
N TYR A 95 -2.44 -8.16 8.80
CA TYR A 95 -3.68 -7.56 9.30
C TYR A 95 -4.93 -8.42 9.07
N LEU A 96 -4.89 -9.35 8.10
CA LEU A 96 -6.06 -10.11 7.65
C LEU A 96 -6.00 -11.56 8.14
N PHE A 97 -4.85 -12.23 8.00
CA PHE A 97 -4.75 -13.67 8.19
C PHE A 97 -5.11 -14.16 9.60
N PRO A 98 -4.70 -13.47 10.70
CA PRO A 98 -5.09 -13.90 12.04
C PRO A 98 -6.61 -13.84 12.27
N GLY A 99 -7.26 -12.76 11.84
CA GLY A 99 -8.71 -12.57 12.00
C GLY A 99 -9.52 -13.55 11.17
N ILE A 100 -9.16 -13.71 9.88
CA ILE A 100 -9.80 -14.68 8.98
C ILE A 100 -9.62 -16.11 9.52
N GLY A 101 -8.41 -16.46 9.96
CA GLY A 101 -8.12 -17.79 10.51
C GLY A 101 -8.93 -18.10 11.76
N LEU A 102 -9.02 -17.15 12.69
CA LEU A 102 -9.83 -17.29 13.90
C LEU A 102 -11.32 -17.38 13.59
N GLY A 103 -11.82 -16.52 12.70
CA GLY A 103 -13.22 -16.53 12.28
C GLY A 103 -13.62 -17.82 11.57
N ALA A 104 -12.74 -18.36 10.71
CA ALA A 104 -12.96 -19.64 10.05
C ALA A 104 -13.00 -20.80 11.04
N LEU A 105 -12.10 -20.79 12.04
CA LEU A 105 -12.08 -21.81 13.10
C LEU A 105 -13.37 -21.79 13.93
N PHE A 106 -13.84 -20.62 14.36
CA PHE A 106 -15.05 -20.51 15.17
C PHE A 106 -16.34 -20.78 14.41
N SER A 107 -16.42 -20.40 13.13
CA SER A 107 -17.59 -20.66 12.29
C SER A 107 -17.66 -22.12 11.77
N GLY A 108 -16.56 -22.88 11.91
CA GLY A 108 -16.45 -24.21 11.31
C GLY A 108 -16.40 -24.18 9.78
N ALA A 109 -15.99 -23.06 9.19
CA ALA A 109 -15.89 -22.90 7.75
C ALA A 109 -14.85 -23.85 7.16
N ARG A 110 -15.22 -24.56 6.10
CA ARG A 110 -14.31 -25.48 5.38
C ARG A 110 -13.49 -24.79 4.29
N HIS A 111 -13.96 -23.64 3.82
CA HIS A 111 -13.34 -22.86 2.76
C HIS A 111 -13.43 -21.38 3.11
N ILE A 112 -12.39 -20.63 2.77
CA ILE A 112 -12.41 -19.16 2.81
C ILE A 112 -12.98 -18.68 1.48
N SER A 113 -14.09 -17.95 1.51
CA SER A 113 -14.70 -17.37 0.31
C SER A 113 -14.18 -15.96 0.03
N ASP A 114 -14.33 -15.49 -1.21
CA ASP A 114 -13.98 -14.11 -1.57
C ASP A 114 -14.76 -13.08 -0.73
N GLY A 115 -16.00 -13.40 -0.36
CA GLY A 115 -16.80 -12.57 0.53
C GLY A 115 -16.20 -12.43 1.94
N MET A 116 -15.54 -13.47 2.45
CA MET A 116 -14.81 -13.37 3.73
C MET A 116 -13.58 -12.47 3.60
N LEU A 117 -12.86 -12.54 2.48
CA LEU A 117 -11.72 -11.67 2.21
C LEU A 117 -12.15 -10.21 2.05
N GLN A 118 -13.25 -9.97 1.32
CA GLN A 118 -13.82 -8.65 1.16
C GLN A 118 -14.29 -8.06 2.49
N ALA A 119 -15.05 -8.82 3.29
CA ALA A 119 -15.50 -8.37 4.60
C ALA A 119 -14.33 -8.05 5.55
N ALA A 120 -13.25 -8.83 5.49
CA ALA A 120 -12.05 -8.58 6.27
C ALA A 120 -11.32 -7.29 5.81
N ALA A 121 -11.26 -7.02 4.50
CA ALA A 121 -10.69 -5.79 3.97
C ALA A 121 -11.53 -4.55 4.32
N GLU A 122 -12.86 -4.65 4.25
CA GLU A 122 -13.79 -3.59 4.69
C GLU A 122 -13.68 -3.34 6.19
N CYS A 123 -13.57 -4.39 7.00
CA CYS A 123 -13.32 -4.28 8.43
C CYS A 123 -12.01 -3.52 8.69
N LEU A 124 -10.90 -3.92 8.07
CA LEU A 124 -9.61 -3.24 8.22
C LEU A 124 -9.68 -1.76 7.86
N ALA A 125 -10.34 -1.42 6.75
CA ALA A 125 -10.53 -0.02 6.34
C ALA A 125 -11.33 0.80 7.38
N SER A 126 -12.28 0.18 8.08
CA SER A 126 -13.10 0.85 9.09
C SER A 126 -12.34 1.31 10.35
N TYR A 127 -11.12 0.80 10.57
CA TYR A 127 -10.26 1.24 11.68
C TYR A 127 -9.54 2.57 11.40
N MET A 128 -9.59 3.06 10.17
CA MET A 128 -8.93 4.31 9.78
C MET A 128 -9.87 5.50 9.92
N THR A 129 -9.38 6.61 10.47
CA THR A 129 -10.13 7.86 10.53
C THR A 129 -9.91 8.70 9.26
N ASP A 130 -10.86 9.59 8.97
CA ASP A 130 -10.75 10.51 7.83
C ASP A 130 -9.50 11.39 7.93
N ASP A 131 -9.10 11.82 9.14
CA ASP A 131 -7.88 12.61 9.37
C ASP A 131 -6.61 11.81 9.03
N GLN A 132 -6.57 10.53 9.39
CA GLN A 132 -5.47 9.64 9.04
C GLN A 132 -5.39 9.45 7.51
N ILE A 133 -6.53 9.19 6.87
CA ILE A 133 -6.60 9.03 5.40
C ILE A 133 -6.16 10.31 4.70
N GLN A 134 -6.60 11.48 5.17
CA GLN A 134 -6.17 12.78 4.65
C GLN A 134 -4.66 12.99 4.79
N LYS A 135 -4.04 12.52 5.88
CA LYS A 135 -2.58 12.51 6.04
C LYS A 135 -1.86 11.47 5.18
N GLY A 136 -2.59 10.59 4.50
CA GLY A 136 -2.02 9.51 3.69
C GLY A 136 -1.70 8.25 4.48
N ILE A 137 -2.23 8.13 5.71
CA ILE A 137 -2.15 6.92 6.53
C ILE A 137 -3.36 6.04 6.18
N LEU A 138 -3.09 4.89 5.57
CA LEU A 138 -4.08 3.92 5.09
C LEU A 138 -4.17 2.65 5.93
N PHE A 139 -3.17 2.37 6.76
CA PHE A 139 -3.12 1.18 7.58
C PHE A 139 -2.91 1.55 9.05
N PRO A 140 -3.51 0.80 9.99
CA PRO A 140 -3.28 1.02 11.41
C PRO A 140 -1.85 0.66 11.77
N SER A 141 -1.35 1.21 12.88
CA SER A 141 -0.03 0.84 13.39
C SER A 141 0.06 -0.68 13.59
N ILE A 142 1.21 -1.26 13.26
CA ILE A 142 1.48 -2.69 13.46
C ILE A 142 1.30 -3.09 14.93
N ALA A 143 1.61 -2.18 15.87
CA ALA A 143 1.41 -2.39 17.30
C ALA A 143 -0.07 -2.60 17.66
N SER A 144 -0.98 -2.01 16.89
CA SER A 144 -2.44 -2.18 17.06
C SER A 144 -3.02 -3.33 16.23
N ALA A 145 -2.22 -4.06 15.43
CA ALA A 145 -2.71 -5.11 14.55
C ALA A 145 -3.44 -6.24 15.32
N CYS A 146 -3.05 -6.52 16.57
CA CYS A 146 -3.72 -7.51 17.41
C CYS A 146 -5.14 -7.09 17.86
N CYS A 147 -5.49 -5.82 17.75
CA CYS A 147 -6.79 -5.28 18.14
C CYS A 147 -7.81 -5.26 16.99
N ILE A 148 -7.40 -5.66 15.78
CA ILE A 148 -8.26 -5.76 14.61
C ILE A 148 -9.04 -7.07 14.71
N ARG A 149 -10.38 -6.98 14.74
CA ARG A 149 -11.29 -8.10 15.00
C ARG A 149 -12.26 -8.31 13.86
#